data_AF-A0A438CYW6-F1
#
_entry.id   AF-A0A438CYW6-F1
#
_cell.length_a   1.000
_cell.length_b   1.000
_cell.length_c   1.000
_cell.angle_alpha   90.00
_cell.angle_beta   90.00
_cell.angle_gamma   90.00
#
_symmetry.space_group_name_H-M   'P 1'
#
loop_
_entity.id
_entity.type
_entity.pdbx_description
1 polymer ?
#
loop_
_entity_poly.entity_id
_entity_poly.type
_entity_poly.pdbx_seq_one_letter_code
_entity_poly.pdbx_strand_id
1 'polypeptide(L)'
;MDLLSKELQHDPVAKSPIALAHEGKTKRFWVEDDLLYIKGRRPYVPKWGNIRRNLIKECRDTKGLLEPLLTAERPWESVTMDFVIGLPKSENNYSIIVVVDRFSKYATFITTPIDYTVKKTTRLFLKHVVKYWGLLKYIISDRDPRFTRKFWMELFKLMGSELHFSTSFHLQTNG
;
A
#
# COMPACT_ATOMS: atom_id res chain seq x y z
N MET A 1 -3.02 -9.39 -21.54
CA MET A 1 -3.18 -10.83 -21.28
C MET A 1 -2.69 -11.67 -22.45
N ASP A 2 -2.93 -11.24 -23.70
CA ASP A 2 -2.51 -11.94 -24.93
C ASP A 2 -1.00 -12.18 -25.09
N LEU A 3 -0.15 -11.33 -24.49
CA LEU A 3 1.30 -11.53 -24.50
C LEU A 3 1.73 -12.77 -23.69
N LEU A 4 1.03 -13.06 -22.59
CA LEU A 4 1.38 -14.19 -21.72
C LEU A 4 1.03 -15.53 -22.37
N SER A 5 -0.16 -15.66 -22.96
CA SER A 5 -0.61 -16.89 -23.63
C SER A 5 0.23 -17.20 -24.87
N LYS A 6 0.53 -16.19 -25.69
CA LYS A 6 1.37 -16.34 -26.89
C LYS A 6 2.79 -16.80 -26.56
N GLU A 7 3.39 -16.21 -25.55
CA GLU A 7 4.78 -16.52 -25.20
C GLU A 7 4.91 -17.81 -24.37
N LEU A 8 3.87 -18.19 -23.62
CA LEU A 8 3.80 -19.45 -22.91
C LEU A 8 3.97 -20.66 -23.86
N GLN A 9 3.41 -20.58 -25.07
CA GLN A 9 3.55 -21.62 -26.10
C GLN A 9 5.00 -21.79 -26.58
N HIS A 10 5.81 -20.75 -26.48
CA HIS A 10 7.21 -20.73 -26.95
C HIS A 10 8.20 -21.11 -25.84
N ASP A 11 7.78 -21.17 -24.58
CA ASP A 11 8.66 -21.49 -23.45
C ASP A 11 8.88 -23.02 -23.32
N PRO A 12 10.09 -23.53 -23.59
CA PRO A 12 10.38 -24.96 -23.46
C PRO A 12 10.26 -25.46 -22.01
N VAL A 13 10.43 -24.59 -21.02
CA VAL A 13 10.31 -24.93 -19.59
C VAL A 13 8.85 -25.04 -19.17
N ALA A 14 7.94 -24.34 -19.85
CA ALA A 14 6.50 -24.37 -19.55
C ALA A 14 5.79 -25.62 -20.11
N LYS A 15 6.36 -26.28 -21.14
CA LYS A 15 5.78 -27.48 -21.76
C LYS A 15 5.53 -28.63 -20.77
N SER A 16 6.46 -28.86 -19.84
CA SER A 16 6.33 -29.92 -18.83
C SER A 16 5.21 -29.63 -17.81
N PRO A 17 5.14 -28.44 -17.18
CA PRO A 17 4.01 -28.04 -16.34
C PRO A 17 2.65 -28.06 -17.04
N ILE A 18 2.58 -27.64 -18.30
CA ILE A 18 1.34 -27.64 -19.10
C ILE A 18 0.84 -29.07 -19.33
N ALA A 19 1.74 -29.98 -19.74
CA ALA A 19 1.39 -31.39 -19.90
C ALA A 19 0.87 -32.00 -18.58
N LEU A 20 1.56 -31.72 -17.46
CA LEU A 20 1.14 -32.19 -16.14
C LEU A 20 -0.23 -31.66 -15.69
N ALA A 21 -0.56 -30.42 -16.07
CA ALA A 21 -1.85 -29.79 -15.78
C ALA A 21 -2.99 -30.42 -16.60
N HIS A 22 -2.78 -30.66 -17.91
CA HIS A 22 -3.76 -31.34 -18.76
C HIS A 22 -3.97 -32.81 -18.39
N GLU A 23 -2.91 -33.51 -17.96
CA GLU A 23 -2.99 -34.89 -17.50
C GLU A 23 -3.63 -35.01 -16.09
N GLY A 24 -3.92 -33.91 -15.40
CA GLY A 24 -4.51 -33.91 -14.06
C GLY A 24 -3.58 -34.48 -12.98
N LYS A 25 -2.29 -34.67 -13.26
CA LYS A 25 -1.31 -35.32 -12.37
C LYS A 25 -0.78 -34.40 -11.27
N THR A 26 -1.20 -33.14 -11.22
CA THR A 26 -0.69 -32.16 -10.29
C THR A 26 -1.78 -31.27 -9.73
N LYS A 27 -1.76 -31.04 -8.41
CA LYS A 27 -2.58 -30.01 -7.74
C LYS A 27 -1.90 -28.63 -7.72
N ARG A 28 -0.72 -28.53 -8.35
CA ARG A 28 0.11 -27.31 -8.32
C ARG A 28 -0.10 -26.41 -9.52
N PHE A 29 -0.61 -26.95 -10.62
CA PHE A 29 -0.77 -26.24 -11.90
C PHE A 29 -2.16 -26.48 -12.48
N TRP A 30 -2.73 -25.46 -13.09
CA TRP A 30 -4.04 -25.49 -13.74
C TRP A 30 -3.96 -24.71 -15.04
N VAL A 31 -4.65 -25.15 -16.10
CA VAL A 31 -4.74 -24.40 -17.35
C VAL A 31 -6.18 -23.91 -17.50
N GLU A 32 -6.36 -22.62 -17.72
CA GLU A 32 -7.66 -21.95 -17.89
C GLU A 32 -7.44 -20.79 -18.87
N ASP A 33 -8.31 -20.65 -19.89
CA ASP A 33 -8.23 -19.60 -20.92
C ASP A 33 -6.82 -19.40 -21.54
N ASP A 34 -6.19 -20.49 -21.99
CA ASP A 34 -4.83 -20.51 -22.56
C ASP A 34 -3.71 -19.96 -21.65
N LEU A 35 -3.99 -19.84 -20.34
CA LEU A 35 -3.04 -19.43 -19.32
C LEU A 35 -2.78 -20.58 -18.33
N LEU A 36 -1.51 -20.71 -17.94
CA LEU A 36 -1.10 -21.62 -16.89
C LEU A 36 -1.13 -20.89 -15.54
N TYR A 37 -1.79 -21.48 -14.54
CA TYR A 37 -1.88 -20.96 -13.18
C TYR A 37 -1.12 -21.84 -12.19
N ILE A 38 -0.56 -21.21 -11.16
CA ILE A 38 0.08 -21.88 -10.01
C ILE A 38 -0.80 -21.79 -8.75
N LYS A 39 -0.45 -22.58 -7.73
CA LYS A 39 -1.14 -22.57 -6.41
C LYS A 39 -1.48 -21.15 -5.94
N GLY A 40 -2.76 -20.93 -5.63
CA GLY A 40 -3.30 -19.62 -5.27
C GLY A 40 -3.79 -18.77 -6.44
N ARG A 41 -4.14 -19.39 -7.58
CA ARG A 41 -4.68 -18.74 -8.80
C ARG A 41 -3.79 -17.62 -9.36
N ARG A 42 -2.48 -17.75 -9.21
CA ARG A 42 -1.53 -16.79 -9.78
C ARG A 42 -1.15 -17.25 -11.19
N PRO A 43 -1.12 -16.37 -12.20
CA PRO A 43 -0.66 -16.74 -13.53
C PRO A 43 0.84 -17.10 -13.47
N TYR A 44 1.22 -18.18 -14.13
CA TYR A 44 2.59 -18.58 -14.35
C TYR A 44 3.22 -17.60 -15.34
N VAL A 45 4.35 -17.01 -14.94
CA VAL A 45 5.10 -16.09 -15.82
C VAL A 45 6.16 -16.90 -16.56
N PRO A 46 6.06 -17.03 -17.90
CA PRO A 46 7.06 -17.72 -18.69
C PRO A 46 8.45 -17.13 -18.47
N LYS A 47 9.47 -17.99 -18.52
CA LYS A 47 10.88 -17.60 -18.40
C LYS A 47 11.51 -17.31 -19.76
N TRP A 48 10.78 -17.55 -20.84
CA TRP A 48 11.22 -17.30 -22.20
C TRP A 48 11.45 -15.82 -22.50
N GLY A 49 12.50 -15.53 -23.27
CA GLY A 49 12.80 -14.18 -23.78
C GLY A 49 12.85 -13.08 -22.71
N ASN A 50 12.27 -11.93 -23.05
CA ASN A 50 12.29 -10.73 -22.21
C ASN A 50 10.97 -10.50 -21.44
N ILE A 51 10.08 -11.50 -21.37
CA ILE A 51 8.70 -11.35 -20.88
C ILE A 51 8.65 -10.78 -19.47
N ARG A 52 9.51 -11.27 -18.55
CA ARG A 52 9.59 -10.72 -17.19
C ARG A 52 9.94 -9.23 -17.19
N ARG A 53 10.87 -8.81 -18.06
CA ARG A 53 11.25 -7.41 -18.23
C ARG A 53 10.13 -6.61 -18.88
N ASN A 54 9.43 -7.18 -19.87
CA ASN A 54 8.32 -6.53 -20.56
C ASN A 54 7.09 -6.38 -19.66
N LEU A 55 6.74 -7.37 -18.85
CA LEU A 55 5.67 -7.27 -17.85
C LEU A 55 5.99 -6.22 -16.78
N ILE A 56 7.25 -6.17 -16.31
CA ILE A 56 7.68 -5.13 -15.36
C ILE A 56 7.62 -3.75 -16.01
N LYS A 57 8.01 -3.63 -17.28
CA LYS A 57 7.94 -2.40 -18.05
C LYS A 57 6.50 -1.97 -18.29
N GLU A 58 5.64 -2.88 -18.74
CA GLU A 58 4.20 -2.65 -18.94
C GLU A 58 3.52 -2.25 -17.64
N CYS A 59 3.76 -2.93 -16.51
CA CYS A 59 3.25 -2.53 -15.20
C CYS A 59 3.74 -1.14 -14.74
N ARG A 60 4.90 -0.67 -15.21
CA ARG A 60 5.43 0.67 -14.92
C ARG A 60 4.93 1.73 -15.92
N ASP A 61 4.66 1.31 -17.16
CA ASP A 61 4.23 2.17 -18.27
C ASP A 61 2.70 2.30 -18.33
N THR A 62 1.92 1.37 -17.77
CA THR A 62 0.55 1.63 -17.30
C THR A 62 0.66 2.56 -16.10
N LYS A 63 0.83 3.84 -16.40
CA LYS A 63 0.33 4.92 -15.57
C LYS A 63 -1.18 4.70 -15.48
N GLY A 64 -1.60 3.84 -14.54
CA GLY A 64 -3.00 3.84 -14.12
C GLY A 64 -3.38 5.29 -13.88
N LEU A 65 -4.51 5.74 -14.44
CA LEU A 65 -5.03 7.09 -14.20
C LEU A 65 -4.93 7.35 -12.71
N LEU A 66 -4.01 8.24 -12.32
CA LEU A 66 -3.86 8.63 -10.94
C LEU A 66 -5.12 9.44 -10.64
N GLU A 67 -6.12 8.80 -10.03
CA GLU A 67 -7.25 9.53 -9.49
C GLU A 67 -6.68 10.53 -8.47
N PRO A 68 -6.81 11.84 -8.73
CA PRO A 68 -6.31 12.81 -7.79
C PRO A 68 -7.14 12.67 -6.52
N LEU A 69 -6.45 12.39 -5.40
CA LEU A 69 -7.07 12.38 -4.08
C LEU A 69 -7.83 13.70 -3.89
N LEU A 70 -9.09 13.62 -3.41
CA LEU A 70 -9.96 14.77 -3.17
C LEU A 70 -9.14 15.96 -2.63
N THR A 71 -9.29 17.09 -3.30
CA THR A 71 -8.61 18.33 -2.94
C THR A 71 -9.24 18.85 -1.66
N ALA A 72 -8.43 19.25 -0.68
CA ALA A 72 -8.93 19.84 0.55
C ALA A 72 -9.61 21.18 0.24
N GLU A 73 -10.77 21.44 0.84
CA GLU A 73 -11.54 22.68 0.60
C GLU A 73 -11.18 23.77 1.63
N ARG A 74 -10.67 23.37 2.80
CA ARG A 74 -10.24 24.28 3.87
C ARG A 74 -8.93 23.83 4.52
N PRO A 75 -8.17 24.77 5.14
CA PRO A 75 -6.99 24.44 5.93
C PRO A 75 -7.31 23.38 6.99
N TRP A 76 -6.39 22.42 7.16
CA TRP A 76 -6.47 21.37 8.19
C TRP A 76 -7.67 20.43 8.05
N GLU A 77 -8.31 20.37 6.89
CA GLU A 77 -9.29 19.34 6.60
C GLU A 77 -8.64 18.01 6.22
N SER A 78 -7.54 18.09 5.45
CA SER A 78 -6.81 16.95 4.95
C SER A 78 -5.32 17.12 5.18
N VAL A 79 -4.68 16.14 5.81
CA VAL A 79 -3.22 16.17 6.04
C VAL A 79 -2.55 14.93 5.46
N THR A 80 -1.28 15.06 5.11
CA THR A 80 -0.37 13.93 4.95
C THR A 80 0.47 13.76 6.21
N MET A 81 0.78 12.51 6.55
CA MET A 81 1.58 12.14 7.70
C MET A 81 2.71 11.20 7.28
N ASP A 82 3.94 11.62 7.54
CA ASP A 82 5.15 10.85 7.27
C ASP A 82 6.06 10.80 8.50
N PHE A 83 7.04 9.90 8.49
CA PHE A 83 8.02 9.74 9.54
C PHE A 83 9.42 9.70 8.96
N VAL A 84 10.23 10.65 9.38
CA VAL A 84 11.67 10.61 9.15
C VAL A 84 12.29 9.82 10.30
N ILE A 85 12.92 8.70 10.00
CA ILE A 85 13.60 7.83 10.98
C ILE A 85 15.10 7.76 10.69
N GLY A 86 15.90 7.38 11.69
CA GLY A 86 17.34 7.23 11.52
C GLY A 86 18.12 8.55 11.49
N LEU A 87 17.55 9.59 12.11
CA LEU A 87 18.24 10.87 12.25
C LEU A 87 19.37 10.77 13.29
N PRO A 88 20.42 11.62 13.19
CA PRO A 88 21.40 11.78 14.24
C PRO A 88 20.72 12.09 15.57
N LYS A 89 21.24 11.50 16.66
CA LYS A 89 20.66 11.67 18.00
C LYS A 89 20.66 13.15 18.38
N SER A 90 19.48 13.69 18.67
CA SER A 90 19.33 15.02 19.28
C SER A 90 18.38 14.90 20.47
N GLU A 91 18.86 15.19 21.69
CA GLU A 91 18.06 15.13 22.92
C GLU A 91 17.27 13.80 23.09
N ASN A 92 17.92 12.66 22.78
CA ASN A 92 17.32 11.32 22.77
C ASN A 92 16.22 11.07 21.71
N ASN A 93 16.01 12.00 20.78
CA ASN A 93 15.15 11.82 19.62
C ASN A 93 15.98 11.38 18.41
N TYR A 94 15.39 10.48 17.62
CA TYR A 94 15.99 9.87 16.42
C TYR A 94 15.04 9.88 15.22
N SER A 95 13.84 10.41 15.45
CA SER A 95 12.78 10.41 14.47
C SER A 95 11.93 11.65 14.60
N ILE A 96 11.30 12.03 13.49
CA ILE A 96 10.40 13.17 13.41
C ILE A 96 9.16 12.69 12.68
N ILE A 97 8.00 12.95 13.28
CA ILE A 97 6.71 12.86 12.61
C ILE A 97 6.49 14.18 11.89
N VAL A 98 6.23 14.10 10.59
CA VAL A 98 5.91 15.26 9.76
C VAL A 98 4.43 15.19 9.40
N VAL A 99 3.68 16.22 9.77
CA VAL A 99 2.26 16.34 9.43
C VAL A 99 2.08 17.58 8.57
N VAL A 100 1.65 17.42 7.33
CA VAL A 100 1.53 18.52 6.37
C VAL A 100 0.07 18.72 6.00
N ASP A 101 -0.44 19.94 6.16
CA ASP A 101 -1.75 20.33 5.64
C ASP A 101 -1.72 20.35 4.10
N ARG A 102 -2.62 19.60 3.47
CA ARG A 102 -2.66 19.50 2.01
C ARG A 102 -3.11 20.79 1.34
N PHE A 103 -3.88 21.62 2.04
CA PHE A 103 -4.38 22.91 1.55
C PHE A 103 -3.29 23.99 1.61
N SER A 104 -2.86 24.37 2.81
CA SER A 104 -1.91 25.48 3.03
C SER A 104 -0.45 25.11 2.85
N LYS A 105 -0.12 23.81 2.76
CA LYS A 105 1.26 23.27 2.82
C LYS A 105 1.99 23.53 4.14
N TYR A 106 1.29 23.99 5.17
CA TYR A 106 1.87 24.16 6.50
C TYR A 106 2.27 22.80 7.09
N ALA A 107 3.47 22.72 7.66
CA ALA A 107 4.02 21.49 8.23
C ALA A 107 4.21 21.62 9.74
N THR A 108 3.77 20.59 10.47
CA THR A 108 4.05 20.40 11.90
C THR A 108 5.06 19.27 12.06
N PHE A 109 6.20 19.59 12.66
CA PHE A 109 7.25 18.63 12.98
C PHE A 109 7.18 18.25 14.45
N ILE A 110 7.10 16.95 14.73
CA ILE A 110 6.98 16.42 16.09
C ILE A 110 8.12 15.44 16.33
N THR A 111 9.01 15.75 17.26
CA THR A 111 10.14 14.89 17.58
C THR A 111 9.70 13.64 18.35
N THR A 112 10.31 12.50 18.01
CA THR A 112 10.04 11.22 18.66
C THR A 112 11.32 10.44 19.01
N PRO A 113 11.37 9.82 20.20
CA PRO A 113 12.44 8.90 20.59
C PRO A 113 12.40 7.60 19.77
N ILE A 114 13.48 6.82 19.85
CA ILE A 114 13.66 5.56 19.08
C ILE A 114 12.56 4.53 19.37
N ASP A 115 11.98 4.57 20.57
CA ASP A 115 10.95 3.65 21.05
C ASP A 115 9.52 4.13 20.70
N TYR A 116 9.34 4.58 19.44
CA TYR A 116 8.05 5.09 18.97
C TYR A 116 7.00 3.96 18.89
N THR A 117 6.34 3.73 20.02
CA THR A 117 5.15 2.87 20.06
C THR A 117 3.97 3.62 19.45
N VAL A 118 3.07 2.87 18.81
CA VAL A 118 1.82 3.39 18.23
C VAL A 118 1.10 4.31 19.22
N LYS A 119 1.00 3.90 20.49
CA LYS A 119 0.36 4.68 21.56
C LYS A 119 1.03 6.03 21.83
N LYS A 120 2.37 6.08 21.86
CA LYS A 120 3.10 7.35 22.02
C LYS A 120 2.89 8.25 20.81
N THR A 121 2.99 7.71 19.60
CA THR A 121 2.74 8.43 18.35
C THR A 121 1.33 9.03 18.33
N THR A 122 0.31 8.25 18.66
CA THR A 122 -1.08 8.73 18.69
C THR A 122 -1.27 9.85 19.69
N ARG A 123 -0.68 9.74 20.89
CA ARG A 123 -0.73 10.83 21.90
C ARG A 123 -0.05 12.10 21.41
N LEU A 124 1.09 11.97 20.74
CA LEU A 124 1.80 13.12 20.17
C LEU A 124 0.98 13.77 19.05
N PHE A 125 0.35 12.97 18.19
CA PHE A 125 -0.55 13.47 17.16
C PHE A 125 -1.72 14.25 17.75
N LEU A 126 -2.39 13.71 18.77
CA LEU A 126 -3.47 14.43 19.46
C LEU A 126 -2.98 15.74 20.09
N LYS A 127 -1.81 15.71 20.76
CA LYS A 127 -1.24 16.86 21.47
C LYS A 127 -0.80 17.99 20.54
N HIS A 128 -0.24 17.65 19.37
CA HIS A 128 0.42 18.61 18.49
C HIS A 128 -0.38 18.94 17.22
N VAL A 129 -1.39 18.14 16.86
CA VAL A 129 -2.22 18.38 15.67
C VAL A 129 -3.66 18.63 16.08
N VAL A 130 -4.34 17.62 16.65
CA VAL A 130 -5.78 17.72 16.94
C VAL A 130 -6.09 18.82 17.96
N LYS A 131 -5.21 19.02 18.95
CA LYS A 131 -5.34 20.10 19.93
C LYS A 131 -5.46 21.50 19.30
N TYR A 132 -4.72 21.76 18.21
CA TYR A 132 -4.63 23.09 17.62
C TYR A 132 -5.58 23.28 16.45
N TRP A 133 -5.81 22.21 15.67
CA TRP A 133 -6.52 22.30 14.38
C TRP A 133 -7.87 21.58 14.39
N GLY A 134 -8.19 20.87 15.48
CA GLY A 134 -9.40 20.08 15.61
C GLY A 134 -9.32 18.73 14.90
N LEU A 135 -10.49 18.11 14.72
CA LEU A 135 -10.60 16.82 14.06
C LEU A 135 -10.48 16.98 12.54
N LEU A 136 -9.53 16.25 11.98
CA LEU A 136 -9.27 16.21 10.54
C LEU A 136 -10.26 15.26 9.87
N LYS A 137 -10.67 15.56 8.63
CA LYS A 137 -11.54 14.65 7.86
C LYS A 137 -10.74 13.56 7.17
N TYR A 138 -9.56 13.89 6.67
CA TYR A 138 -8.73 12.97 5.90
C TYR A 138 -7.29 13.00 6.38
N ILE A 139 -6.71 11.82 6.60
CA ILE A 139 -5.31 11.70 6.97
C ILE A 139 -4.69 10.61 6.11
N ILE A 140 -3.71 11.00 5.31
CA ILE A 140 -3.04 10.13 4.34
C ILE A 140 -1.66 9.80 4.90
N SER A 141 -1.25 8.54 4.89
CA SER A 141 0.07 8.13 5.37
C SER A 141 0.69 7.09 4.45
N ASP A 142 1.98 7.29 4.13
CA ASP A 142 2.75 6.43 3.22
C ASP A 142 3.44 5.26 3.95
N ARG A 143 3.10 5.02 5.23
CA ARG A 143 3.66 3.94 6.06
C ARG A 143 3.03 2.57 5.77
N ASP A 144 3.69 1.52 6.27
CA ASP A 144 3.19 0.15 6.24
C ASP A 144 1.72 0.10 6.72
N PRO A 145 0.80 -0.48 5.92
CA PRO A 145 -0.63 -0.56 6.26
C PRO A 145 -0.92 -1.14 7.65
N ARG A 146 -0.06 -2.03 8.17
CA ARG A 146 -0.17 -2.61 9.52
C ARG A 146 0.07 -1.56 10.60
N PHE A 147 1.03 -0.65 10.40
CA PHE A 147 1.27 0.46 11.32
C PHE A 147 0.10 1.43 11.29
N THR A 148 -0.29 1.86 10.08
CA THR A 148 -1.39 2.80 9.86
C THR A 148 -2.68 2.29 10.50
N ARG A 149 -3.01 1.00 10.33
CA ARG A 149 -4.15 0.35 10.98
C ARG A 149 -4.09 0.47 12.51
N LYS A 150 -2.96 0.09 13.12
CA LYS A 150 -2.80 0.13 14.58
C LYS A 150 -2.90 1.56 15.11
N PHE A 151 -2.31 2.52 14.40
CA PHE A 151 -2.36 3.94 14.73
C PHE A 151 -3.80 4.44 14.77
N TRP A 152 -4.58 4.15 13.73
CA TRP A 152 -5.98 4.57 13.68
C TRP A 152 -6.81 3.93 14.80
N MET A 153 -6.64 2.64 15.06
CA MET A 153 -7.35 1.97 16.16
C MET A 153 -7.06 2.65 17.50
N GLU A 154 -5.79 2.96 17.78
CA GLU A 154 -5.42 3.63 19.03
C GLU A 154 -5.91 5.08 19.09
N LEU A 155 -5.94 5.79 17.95
CA LEU A 155 -6.46 7.16 17.87
C LEU A 155 -7.95 7.20 18.21
N PHE A 156 -8.76 6.39 17.53
CA PHE A 156 -10.19 6.33 17.78
C PHE A 156 -10.48 5.87 19.21
N LYS A 157 -9.74 4.87 19.70
CA LYS A 157 -9.84 4.44 21.11
C LYS A 157 -9.58 5.58 22.09
N LEU A 158 -8.55 6.39 21.87
CA LEU A 158 -8.25 7.56 22.72
C LEU A 158 -9.28 8.68 22.60
N MET A 159 -9.99 8.77 21.47
CA MET A 159 -11.11 9.69 21.26
C MET A 159 -12.46 9.13 21.75
N GLY A 160 -12.49 7.92 22.31
CA GLY A 160 -13.71 7.27 22.82
C GLY A 160 -14.62 6.70 21.72
N SER A 161 -14.06 6.43 20.54
CA SER A 161 -14.79 5.87 19.39
C SER A 161 -14.19 4.53 18.95
N GLU A 162 -15.00 3.68 18.31
CA GLU A 162 -14.52 2.45 17.68
C GLU A 162 -14.29 2.67 16.19
N LEU A 163 -13.18 2.14 15.68
CA LEU A 163 -12.85 2.19 14.27
C LEU A 163 -13.11 0.83 13.62
N HIS A 164 -14.05 0.80 12.69
CA HIS A 164 -14.26 -0.35 11.81
C HIS A 164 -13.61 -0.09 10.46
N PHE A 165 -12.67 -0.95 10.07
CA PHE A 165 -12.10 -0.90 8.72
C PHE A 165 -13.05 -1.65 7.78
N SER A 166 -13.55 -0.98 6.75
CA SER A 166 -14.07 -1.67 5.57
C SER A 166 -12.90 -2.29 4.81
N THR A 167 -13.01 -3.56 4.40
CA THR A 167 -12.01 -4.19 3.54
C THR A 167 -12.13 -3.65 2.12
N SER A 168 -11.37 -2.62 1.77
CA SER A 168 -11.19 -2.19 0.39
C SER A 168 -10.04 -2.96 -0.25
N PHE A 169 -10.33 -4.21 -0.66
CA PHE A 169 -9.63 -4.86 -1.77
C PHE A 169 -10.57 -4.92 -2.97
N HIS A 170 -11.00 -3.76 -3.45
CA HIS A 170 -11.58 -3.60 -4.79
C HIS A 170 -10.76 -2.52 -5.50
N LEU A 171 -9.73 -2.98 -6.24
CA LEU A 171 -8.94 -2.14 -7.14
C LEU A 171 -9.67 -1.85 -8.46
N GLN A 172 -10.91 -2.27 -8.59
CA GLN A 172 -11.86 -1.82 -9.59
C GLN A 172 -13.23 -2.33 -9.16
N THR A 173 -14.28 -1.65 -9.59
CA THR A 173 -15.72 -1.96 -9.40
C THR A 173 -16.30 -1.55 -8.05
N ASN A 174 -16.88 -0.36 -7.99
CA ASN A 174 -18.34 -0.25 -7.94
C ASN A 174 -18.77 1.22 -8.15
N GLY A 175 -19.28 1.48 -9.36
CA GLY A 175 -20.29 2.51 -9.66
C GLY A 175 -19.82 3.95 -9.68
#